data_AF-A0A0F7CQB4-F1
#
_entry.id   AF-A0A0F7CQB4-F1
#
_cell.length_a   1.000
_cell.length_b   1.000
_cell.length_c   1.000
_cell.angle_alpha   90.00
_cell.angle_beta   90.00
_cell.angle_gamma   90.00
#
_symmetry.space_group_name_H-M   'P 1'
#
loop_
_entity.id
_entity.type
_entity.pdbx_description
1 polymer ?
#
loop_
_entity_poly.entity_id
_entity_poly.type
_entity_poly.pdbx_seq_one_letter_code
_entity_poly.pdbx_strand_id
1 'polypeptide(L)'
;MRFLTSLRISSVAWALLPTLLASWIMTEDRTRFAVQGYGAAAANSALEAIFVPAAACAGCAAWEAWRLRRAGIWRLPHGRGRYLIAANALAPVAFLGAAGLLVSLASAWVELRAVPDLASVPMLLTGVLVLASHSAVGFLLGSLLPGLLSTPLMLLASYLWMGLPGAMEPPLRYLNGLPSGSIQVTESFAVGSWAAPGLLALGLIAGTMAAVAPALRGVALRAPAAAGCVAAAALGAYAIVADWEYHPRRCRAPSPPCARGRHPPSVCRPSSARRCPAPGRPPTRSCRCWPRPGSPSRSGSSCSPSGRRCPQTPGSSTPTPT
;
A
#
# COMPACT_ATOMS: atom_id res chain seq x y z
N MET A 1 -13.40 -1.97 31.55
CA MET A 1 -13.39 -0.49 31.53
C MET A 1 -14.17 -0.05 30.31
N ARG A 2 -14.95 1.04 30.39
CA ARG A 2 -15.67 1.57 29.22
C ARG A 2 -14.65 2.15 28.23
N PHE A 3 -14.79 1.83 26.94
CA PHE A 3 -13.84 2.22 25.88
C PHE A 3 -13.55 3.74 25.86
N LEU A 4 -14.59 4.56 26.06
CA LEU A 4 -14.47 6.03 26.12
C LEU A 4 -13.58 6.54 27.26
N THR A 5 -13.60 5.87 28.41
CA THR A 5 -12.74 6.24 29.54
C THR A 5 -11.27 5.91 29.23
N SER A 6 -11.03 4.79 28.55
CA SER A 6 -9.69 4.41 28.08
C SER A 6 -9.13 5.41 27.07
N LEU A 7 -9.96 5.85 26.12
CA LEU A 7 -9.59 6.84 25.10
C LEU A 7 -9.12 8.17 25.68
N ARG A 8 -9.81 8.71 26.69
CA ARG A 8 -9.45 10.01 27.29
C ARG A 8 -8.11 10.01 28.02
N ILE A 9 -7.70 8.87 28.56
CA ILE A 9 -6.45 8.73 29.34
C ILE A 9 -5.29 8.24 28.45
N SER A 10 -5.62 7.69 27.27
CA SER A 10 -4.66 7.19 26.30
C SER A 10 -3.86 8.32 25.63
N SER A 11 -2.63 8.02 25.22
CA SER A 11 -1.84 8.92 24.38
C SER A 11 -2.49 9.17 23.02
N VAL A 12 -3.39 8.27 22.62
CA VAL A 12 -4.18 8.38 21.39
C VAL A 12 -5.00 9.65 21.36
N ALA A 13 -5.53 10.15 22.49
CA ALA A 13 -6.28 11.41 22.50
C ALA A 13 -5.47 12.59 21.94
N TRP A 14 -4.17 12.62 22.24
CA TRP A 14 -3.26 13.67 21.77
C TRP A 14 -2.71 13.39 20.37
N ALA A 15 -2.47 12.11 20.05
CA ALA A 15 -1.94 11.72 18.75
C ALA A 15 -3.00 11.71 17.64
N LEU A 16 -4.30 11.62 17.97
CA LEU A 16 -5.37 11.46 17.00
C LEU A 16 -5.41 12.60 15.99
N LEU A 17 -5.62 13.83 16.44
CA LEU A 17 -5.76 14.98 15.54
C LEU A 17 -4.52 15.19 14.65
N PRO A 18 -3.28 15.19 15.17
CA PRO A 18 -2.08 15.28 14.33
C PRO A 18 -1.97 14.14 13.32
N THR A 19 -2.30 12.91 13.71
CA THR A 19 -2.24 11.74 12.82
C THR A 19 -3.26 11.87 11.69
N LEU A 20 -4.51 12.24 12.00
CA LEU A 20 -5.55 12.41 10.99
C LEU A 20 -5.19 13.54 10.00
N LEU A 21 -4.71 14.67 10.53
CA LEU A 21 -4.30 15.81 9.70
C LEU A 21 -3.11 15.44 8.79
N ALA A 22 -2.08 14.81 9.34
CA ALA A 22 -0.92 14.39 8.55
C ALA A 22 -1.28 13.28 7.53
N SER A 23 -2.14 12.33 7.89
CA SER A 23 -2.71 11.34 6.97
C SER A 23 -3.44 12.00 5.80
N TRP A 24 -4.28 13.01 6.09
CA TRP A 24 -4.97 13.77 5.06
C TRP A 24 -3.99 14.47 4.11
N ILE A 25 -3.08 15.29 4.65
CA ILE A 25 -2.11 16.06 3.86
C ILE A 25 -1.25 15.14 2.98
N MET A 26 -0.76 14.04 3.56
CA MET A 26 0.06 13.09 2.81
C MET A 26 -0.75 12.40 1.71
N THR A 27 -2.01 12.08 1.97
CA THR A 27 -2.87 11.48 0.94
C THR A 27 -3.12 12.45 -0.21
N GLU A 28 -3.37 13.72 0.07
CA GLU A 28 -3.53 14.76 -0.95
C GLU A 28 -2.29 14.86 -1.86
N ASP A 29 -1.10 14.82 -1.28
CA ASP A 29 0.14 14.81 -2.06
C ASP A 29 0.25 13.55 -2.95
N ARG A 30 -0.18 12.39 -2.44
CA ARG A 30 -0.17 11.12 -3.19
C ARG A 30 -1.23 11.04 -4.29
N THR A 31 -2.35 11.74 -4.16
CA THR A 31 -3.41 11.73 -5.17
C THR A 31 -3.09 12.62 -6.37
N ARG A 32 -2.19 13.62 -6.23
CA ARG A 32 -1.77 14.52 -7.33
C ARG A 32 -1.25 13.81 -8.57
N PHE A 33 -0.62 12.65 -8.38
CA PHE A 33 -0.05 11.85 -9.47
C PHE A 33 -0.92 10.66 -9.86
N ALA A 34 -2.03 10.44 -9.17
CA ALA A 34 -2.90 9.29 -9.38
C ALA A 34 -3.94 9.55 -10.48
N VAL A 35 -4.36 8.46 -11.13
CA VAL A 35 -5.36 8.52 -12.20
C VAL A 35 -6.75 8.70 -11.60
N GLN A 36 -7.44 9.77 -12.01
CA GLN A 36 -8.82 10.05 -11.59
C GLN A 36 -9.80 8.97 -12.08
N GLY A 37 -10.85 8.73 -11.29
CA GLY A 37 -11.91 7.77 -11.60
C GLY A 37 -11.52 6.30 -11.45
N TYR A 38 -10.30 6.00 -10.98
CA TYR A 38 -9.82 4.62 -10.85
C TYR A 38 -9.71 4.18 -9.38
N GLY A 39 -10.58 3.24 -8.98
CA GLY A 39 -10.71 2.78 -7.59
C GLY A 39 -9.43 2.19 -6.99
N ALA A 40 -8.68 1.42 -7.78
CA ALA A 40 -7.41 0.86 -7.30
C ALA A 40 -6.32 1.94 -7.08
N ALA A 41 -6.36 3.04 -7.84
CA ALA A 41 -5.47 4.18 -7.59
C ALA A 41 -5.81 4.85 -6.25
N ALA A 42 -7.10 5.00 -5.92
CA ALA A 42 -7.52 5.53 -4.62
C ALA A 42 -7.07 4.67 -3.45
N ALA A 43 -7.22 3.35 -3.55
CA ALA A 43 -6.71 2.42 -2.54
C ALA A 43 -5.19 2.50 -2.39
N ASN A 44 -4.46 2.67 -3.50
CA ASN A 44 -3.00 2.80 -3.45
C ASN A 44 -2.56 4.10 -2.79
N SER A 45 -3.11 5.24 -3.21
CA SER A 45 -2.77 6.54 -2.64
C SER A 45 -3.04 6.59 -1.14
N ALA A 46 -4.14 5.96 -0.69
CA ALA A 46 -4.44 5.84 0.73
C ALA A 46 -3.42 4.99 1.49
N LEU A 47 -2.97 3.86 0.90
CA LEU A 47 -1.94 3.03 1.51
C LEU A 47 -0.58 3.70 1.48
N GLU A 48 -0.19 4.41 0.42
CA GLU A 48 1.06 5.17 0.39
C GLU A 48 1.16 6.19 1.54
N ALA A 49 0.03 6.67 2.07
CA ALA A 49 -0.01 7.54 3.25
C ALA A 49 0.03 6.79 4.61
N ILE A 50 0.02 5.45 4.62
CA ILE A 50 -0.09 4.65 5.85
C ILE A 50 1.13 4.75 6.77
N PHE A 51 2.27 5.25 6.27
CA PHE A 51 3.46 5.45 7.10
C PHE A 51 3.21 6.37 8.30
N VAL A 52 2.31 7.36 8.13
CA VAL A 52 1.89 8.29 9.19
C VAL A 52 1.16 7.54 10.32
N PRO A 53 0.02 6.86 10.08
CA PRO A 53 -0.68 6.12 11.12
C PRO A 53 0.15 4.95 11.64
N ALA A 54 1.00 4.30 10.82
CA ALA A 54 1.88 3.23 11.29
C ALA A 54 2.89 3.73 12.35
N ALA A 55 3.53 4.88 12.10
CA ALA A 55 4.44 5.49 13.07
C ALA A 55 3.70 5.93 14.34
N ALA A 56 2.54 6.58 14.19
CA ALA A 56 1.72 6.97 15.33
C ALA A 56 1.26 5.77 16.18
N CYS A 57 0.87 4.67 15.53
CA CYS A 57 0.52 3.41 16.18
C CYS A 57 1.69 2.82 16.96
N ALA A 58 2.87 2.74 16.32
CA ALA A 58 4.08 2.20 16.95
C ALA A 58 4.48 3.00 18.20
N GLY A 59 4.47 4.34 18.11
CA GLY A 59 4.80 5.22 19.22
C GLY A 59 3.78 5.14 20.37
N CYS A 60 2.49 5.17 20.06
CA CYS A 60 1.43 5.03 21.06
C CYS A 60 1.46 3.66 21.73
N ALA A 61 1.63 2.59 20.97
CA ALA A 61 1.75 1.24 21.52
C ALA A 61 2.94 1.11 22.47
N ALA A 62 4.09 1.70 22.12
CA ALA A 62 5.27 1.74 22.98
C ALA A 62 5.01 2.51 24.28
N TRP A 63 4.28 3.63 24.19
CA TRP A 63 3.90 4.41 25.36
C TRP A 63 2.95 3.65 26.29
N GLU A 64 1.91 3.01 25.75
CA GLU A 64 0.96 2.22 26.54
C GLU A 64 1.66 1.04 27.22
N ALA A 65 2.51 0.31 26.51
CA ALA A 65 3.28 -0.79 27.09
C ALA A 65 4.20 -0.33 28.23
N TRP A 66 4.85 0.81 28.07
CA TRP A 66 5.67 1.41 29.11
C TRP A 66 4.84 1.78 30.34
N ARG A 67 3.66 2.38 30.17
CA ARG A 67 2.75 2.71 31.28
C ARG A 67 2.33 1.47 32.06
N LEU A 68 1.95 0.39 31.36
CA LEU A 68 1.58 -0.87 32.02
C LEU A 68 2.75 -1.45 32.81
N ARG A 69 3.96 -1.37 32.26
CA ARG A 69 5.17 -1.84 32.93
C ARG A 69 5.51 -0.99 34.15
N ARG A 70 5.43 0.34 34.05
CA ARG A 70 5.68 1.27 35.16
C ARG A 70 4.69 1.05 36.30
N ALA A 71 3.44 0.73 35.98
CA ALA A 71 2.43 0.35 36.96
C ALA A 71 2.65 -1.05 37.58
N GLY A 72 3.73 -1.76 37.20
CA GLY A 72 4.05 -3.07 37.74
C GLY A 72 3.05 -4.16 37.36
N ILE A 73 2.18 -3.91 36.37
CA ILE A 73 1.05 -4.79 36.05
C ILE A 73 1.56 -6.20 35.84
N TRP A 74 2.58 -6.40 35.00
CA TRP A 74 3.15 -7.73 34.70
C TRP A 74 3.65 -8.55 35.89
N ARG A 75 3.87 -7.94 37.07
CA ARG A 75 4.32 -8.60 38.31
C ARG A 75 3.17 -9.06 39.21
N LEU A 76 1.96 -8.55 38.99
CA LEU A 76 0.80 -8.93 39.78
C LEU A 76 0.38 -10.38 39.46
N PRO A 77 -0.21 -11.13 40.41
CA PRO A 77 -0.92 -12.36 40.08
C PRO A 77 -2.20 -12.00 39.34
N HIS A 78 -2.29 -12.32 38.06
CA HIS A 78 -3.43 -11.94 37.24
C HIS A 78 -4.42 -13.11 37.14
N GLY A 79 -5.68 -12.86 37.47
CA GLY A 79 -6.78 -13.74 37.07
C GLY A 79 -7.10 -13.68 35.57
N ARG A 80 -6.50 -12.75 34.81
CA ARG A 80 -6.71 -12.57 33.36
C ARG A 80 -5.43 -12.83 32.57
N GLY A 81 -5.56 -13.41 31.38
CA GLY A 81 -4.41 -13.71 30.51
C GLY A 81 -3.66 -12.45 30.07
N ARG A 82 -2.33 -12.54 29.99
CA ARG A 82 -1.44 -11.42 29.59
C ARG A 82 -1.80 -10.82 28.22
N TYR A 83 -2.19 -11.67 27.27
CA TYR A 83 -2.61 -11.25 25.93
C TYR A 83 -3.90 -10.42 25.96
N LEU A 84 -4.83 -10.70 26.86
CA LEU A 84 -6.07 -9.93 26.98
C LEU A 84 -5.78 -8.52 27.51
N ILE A 85 -4.81 -8.37 28.42
CA ILE A 85 -4.39 -7.07 28.95
C ILE A 85 -3.72 -6.26 27.83
N ALA A 86 -2.81 -6.88 27.07
CA ALA A 86 -2.18 -6.25 25.92
C ALA A 86 -3.21 -5.83 24.86
N ALA A 87 -4.16 -6.71 24.51
CA ALA A 87 -5.22 -6.42 23.55
C ALA A 87 -6.09 -5.23 23.99
N ASN A 88 -6.46 -5.17 25.28
CA ASN A 88 -7.22 -4.03 25.82
C ASN A 88 -6.43 -2.72 25.79
N ALA A 89 -5.13 -2.76 26.03
CA ALA A 89 -4.26 -1.59 25.96
C ALA A 89 -4.02 -1.14 24.51
N LEU A 90 -4.01 -2.07 23.55
CA LEU A 90 -3.86 -1.79 22.13
C LEU A 90 -5.16 -1.39 21.44
N ALA A 91 -6.34 -1.62 22.04
CA ALA A 91 -7.62 -1.22 21.45
C ALA A 91 -7.70 0.27 21.02
N PRO A 92 -7.30 1.27 21.84
CA PRO A 92 -7.28 2.66 21.39
C PRO A 92 -6.25 2.90 20.27
N VAL A 93 -5.13 2.16 20.26
CA VAL A 93 -4.10 2.28 19.22
C VAL A 93 -4.60 1.70 17.89
N ALA A 94 -5.30 0.58 17.93
CA ALA A 94 -5.95 0.00 16.76
C ALA A 94 -7.01 0.96 16.19
N PHE A 95 -7.76 1.65 17.06
CA PHE A 95 -8.68 2.70 16.65
C PHE A 95 -7.96 3.88 15.96
N LEU A 96 -6.82 4.34 16.50
CA LEU A 96 -6.00 5.38 15.89
C LEU A 96 -5.55 4.99 14.47
N GLY A 97 -5.01 3.78 14.32
CA GLY A 97 -4.56 3.28 13.02
C GLY A 97 -5.71 3.16 12.02
N ALA A 98 -6.84 2.60 12.45
CA ALA A 98 -8.03 2.47 11.61
C ALA A 98 -8.56 3.85 11.19
N ALA A 99 -8.63 4.81 12.11
CA ALA A 99 -9.08 6.17 11.81
C ALA A 99 -8.16 6.87 10.81
N GLY A 100 -6.83 6.75 10.98
CA GLY A 100 -5.86 7.30 10.03
C GLY A 100 -6.00 6.68 8.63
N LEU A 101 -6.13 5.36 8.53
CA LEU A 101 -6.35 4.67 7.26
C LEU A 101 -7.68 5.06 6.61
N LEU A 102 -8.76 5.20 7.39
CA LEU A 102 -10.06 5.64 6.89
C LEU A 102 -10.03 7.08 6.40
N VAL A 103 -9.33 7.99 7.08
CA VAL A 103 -9.15 9.37 6.62
C VAL A 103 -8.37 9.40 5.30
N SER A 104 -7.30 8.62 5.18
CA SER A 104 -6.58 8.48 3.91
C SER A 104 -7.49 7.91 2.81
N LEU A 105 -8.32 6.91 3.10
CA LEU A 105 -9.23 6.34 2.12
C LEU A 105 -10.32 7.33 1.68
N ALA A 106 -10.89 8.07 2.64
CA ALA A 106 -11.90 9.08 2.38
C ALA A 106 -11.33 10.25 1.56
N SER A 107 -10.13 10.71 1.91
CA SER A 107 -9.40 11.74 1.17
C SER A 107 -9.15 11.28 -0.27
N ALA A 108 -8.60 10.08 -0.48
CA ALA A 108 -8.35 9.53 -1.80
C ALA A 108 -9.64 9.36 -2.63
N TRP A 109 -10.74 8.95 -1.99
CA TRP A 109 -12.03 8.85 -2.64
C TRP A 109 -12.53 10.21 -3.13
N VAL A 110 -12.47 11.26 -2.29
CA VAL A 110 -12.92 12.61 -2.65
C VAL A 110 -12.06 13.18 -3.79
N GLU A 111 -10.73 13.09 -3.67
CA GLU A 111 -9.79 13.66 -4.64
C GLU A 111 -9.86 12.95 -6.01
N LEU A 112 -9.93 11.62 -6.01
CA LEU A 112 -9.94 10.85 -7.26
C LEU A 112 -11.34 10.55 -7.78
N ARG A 113 -12.39 10.93 -7.04
CA ARG A 113 -13.81 10.65 -7.37
C ARG A 113 -14.07 9.17 -7.65
N ALA A 114 -13.38 8.29 -6.92
CA ALA A 114 -13.43 6.84 -7.12
C ALA A 114 -13.45 6.07 -5.82
N VAL A 115 -14.34 5.08 -5.70
CA VAL A 115 -14.39 4.17 -4.55
C VAL A 115 -13.42 3.02 -4.79
N PRO A 116 -12.69 2.52 -3.76
CA PRO A 116 -11.85 1.34 -3.88
C PRO A 116 -12.58 0.12 -4.47
N ASP A 117 -12.00 -0.48 -5.50
CA ASP A 117 -12.52 -1.72 -6.10
C ASP A 117 -12.35 -2.90 -5.12
N LEU A 118 -13.24 -3.91 -5.20
CA LEU A 118 -13.09 -5.18 -4.45
C LEU A 118 -11.74 -5.87 -4.67
N ALA A 119 -11.14 -5.70 -5.85
CA ALA A 119 -9.81 -6.22 -6.16
C ALA A 119 -8.70 -5.59 -5.29
N SER A 120 -8.97 -4.45 -4.65
CA SER A 120 -8.06 -3.73 -3.76
C SER A 120 -8.16 -4.19 -2.30
N VAL A 121 -9.15 -5.03 -1.95
CA VAL A 121 -9.37 -5.50 -0.57
C VAL A 121 -8.15 -6.21 0.01
N PRO A 122 -7.47 -7.15 -0.70
CA PRO A 122 -6.25 -7.78 -0.16
C PRO A 122 -5.17 -6.76 0.17
N MET A 123 -5.03 -5.72 -0.64
CA MET A 123 -4.07 -4.64 -0.44
C MET A 123 -4.39 -3.83 0.83
N LEU A 124 -5.66 -3.49 1.04
CA LEU A 124 -6.13 -2.80 2.24
C LEU A 124 -5.95 -3.66 3.50
N LEU A 125 -6.20 -4.97 3.41
CA LEU A 125 -5.95 -5.92 4.50
C LEU A 125 -4.46 -5.98 4.88
N THR A 126 -3.57 -5.96 3.88
CA THR A 126 -2.13 -5.82 4.14
C THR A 126 -1.81 -4.54 4.89
N GLY A 127 -2.44 -3.41 4.54
CA GLY A 127 -2.29 -2.16 5.30
C GLY A 127 -2.70 -2.28 6.77
N VAL A 128 -3.86 -2.90 7.05
CA VAL A 128 -4.31 -3.17 8.44
C VAL A 128 -3.29 -4.04 9.18
N LEU A 129 -2.74 -5.04 8.49
CA LEU A 129 -1.75 -5.93 9.07
C LEU A 129 -0.42 -5.23 9.37
N VAL A 130 0.03 -4.31 8.52
CA VAL A 130 1.19 -3.43 8.76
C VAL A 130 0.95 -2.55 9.99
N LEU A 131 -0.23 -1.95 10.13
CA LEU A 131 -0.55 -1.18 11.34
C LEU A 131 -0.50 -2.06 12.62
N ALA A 132 -1.01 -3.29 12.52
CA ALA A 132 -0.98 -4.25 13.63
C ALA A 132 0.45 -4.68 13.98
N SER A 133 1.31 -4.93 13.00
CA SER A 133 2.70 -5.33 13.23
C SER A 133 3.51 -4.20 13.87
N HIS A 134 3.36 -2.97 13.40
CA HIS A 134 4.00 -1.79 13.97
C HIS A 134 3.53 -1.54 15.41
N SER A 135 2.24 -1.74 15.68
CA SER A 135 1.69 -1.69 17.05
C SER A 135 2.29 -2.77 17.94
N ALA A 136 2.40 -4.01 17.45
CA ALA A 136 2.94 -5.13 18.21
C ALA A 136 4.43 -4.95 18.54
N VAL A 137 5.23 -4.53 17.56
CA VAL A 137 6.67 -4.23 17.76
C VAL A 137 6.83 -3.05 18.70
N GLY A 138 6.04 -1.99 18.54
CA GLY A 138 6.04 -0.84 19.44
C GLY A 138 5.71 -1.24 20.87
N PHE A 139 4.67 -2.04 21.07
CA PHE A 139 4.28 -2.56 22.38
C PHE A 139 5.38 -3.41 23.01
N LEU A 140 5.99 -4.31 22.24
CA LEU A 140 7.13 -5.10 22.71
C LEU A 140 8.25 -4.19 23.18
N LEU A 141 8.66 -3.21 22.36
CA LEU A 141 9.77 -2.34 22.71
C LEU A 141 9.47 -1.45 23.93
N GLY A 142 8.24 -0.94 24.06
CA GLY A 142 7.80 -0.21 25.24
C GLY A 142 7.78 -1.04 26.53
N SER A 143 7.60 -2.37 26.40
CA SER A 143 7.72 -3.29 27.53
C SER A 143 9.18 -3.56 27.92
N LEU A 144 10.16 -3.31 27.03
CA LEU A 144 11.58 -3.58 27.25
C LEU A 144 12.40 -2.32 27.60
N LEU A 145 12.13 -1.19 26.96
CA LEU A 145 12.90 0.06 27.11
C LEU A 145 12.17 1.13 27.94
N PRO A 146 12.91 2.03 28.64
CA PRO A 146 12.32 3.20 29.32
C PRO A 146 11.45 4.05 28.38
N GLY A 147 10.35 4.60 28.89
CA GLY A 147 9.36 5.33 28.09
C GLY A 147 9.90 6.58 27.40
N LEU A 148 10.90 7.23 28.01
CA LEU A 148 11.59 8.38 27.41
C LEU A 148 12.32 8.01 26.11
N LEU A 149 12.69 6.75 25.92
CA LEU A 149 13.44 6.26 24.76
C LEU A 149 12.56 5.45 23.80
N SER A 150 11.66 4.62 24.32
CA SER A 150 10.89 3.67 23.50
C SER A 150 9.98 4.37 22.48
N THR A 151 9.24 5.39 22.91
CA THR A 151 8.29 6.11 22.05
C THR A 151 8.96 6.87 20.90
N PRO A 152 9.95 7.77 21.13
CA PRO A 152 10.61 8.47 20.03
C PRO A 152 11.38 7.52 19.12
N LEU A 153 12.00 6.48 19.67
CA LEU A 153 12.71 5.48 18.88
C LEU A 153 11.74 4.72 17.97
N MET A 154 10.57 4.30 18.45
CA MET A 154 9.59 3.61 17.61
C MET A 154 8.94 4.51 16.56
N LEU A 155 8.67 5.78 16.90
CA LEU A 155 8.20 6.75 15.91
C LEU A 155 9.20 6.90 14.77
N LEU A 156 10.48 7.14 15.11
CA LEU A 156 11.54 7.32 14.13
C LEU A 156 11.81 6.04 13.34
N ALA A 157 11.96 4.89 14.01
CA ALA A 157 12.21 3.61 13.37
C ALA A 157 11.07 3.22 12.42
N SER A 158 9.81 3.42 12.85
CA SER A 158 8.65 3.17 11.99
C SER A 158 8.60 4.13 10.81
N TYR A 159 8.87 5.42 11.01
CA TYR A 159 8.91 6.39 9.93
C TYR A 159 10.01 6.06 8.91
N LEU A 160 11.22 5.78 9.38
CA LEU A 160 12.34 5.40 8.52
C LEU A 160 12.07 4.09 7.79
N TRP A 161 11.53 3.08 8.48
CA TRP A 161 11.15 1.82 7.86
C TRP A 161 10.11 2.00 6.76
N MET A 162 9.13 2.88 6.99
CA MET A 162 8.05 3.10 6.04
C MET A 162 8.40 4.12 4.93
N GLY A 163 9.33 5.03 5.17
CA GLY A 163 9.71 6.10 4.24
C GLY A 163 10.96 5.78 3.40
N LEU A 164 12.00 5.21 4.00
CA LEU A 164 13.30 5.00 3.34
C LEU A 164 13.25 4.00 2.17
N PRO A 165 12.52 2.87 2.23
CA PRO A 165 12.55 1.89 1.15
C PRO A 165 12.10 2.45 -0.20
N GLY A 166 11.30 3.52 -0.22
CA GLY A 166 10.96 4.23 -1.46
C GLY A 166 12.17 4.74 -2.23
N ALA A 167 13.27 5.03 -1.53
CA ALA A 167 14.55 5.51 -2.07
C ALA A 167 15.61 4.40 -2.25
N MET A 168 15.30 3.14 -1.90
CA MET A 168 16.23 2.02 -2.07
C MET A 168 16.05 1.34 -3.43
N GLU A 169 17.12 0.74 -3.95
CA GLU A 169 17.05 -0.10 -5.15
C GLU A 169 16.21 -1.36 -4.91
N PRO A 170 15.51 -1.89 -5.93
CA PRO A 170 14.89 -3.21 -5.87
C PRO A 170 15.88 -4.29 -5.42
N PRO A 171 15.43 -5.29 -4.64
CA PRO A 171 14.06 -5.59 -4.26
C PRO A 171 13.61 -5.00 -2.89
N LEU A 172 14.53 -4.38 -2.14
CA LEU A 172 14.30 -3.90 -0.77
C LEU A 172 13.10 -2.94 -0.67
N ARG A 173 12.88 -2.14 -1.71
CA ARG A 173 11.76 -1.20 -1.77
C ARG A 173 10.37 -1.84 -1.63
N TYR A 174 10.23 -3.11 -1.96
CA TYR A 174 8.93 -3.80 -1.94
C TYR A 174 8.61 -4.49 -0.60
N LEU A 175 9.56 -4.59 0.32
CA LEU A 175 9.38 -5.29 1.60
C LEU A 175 8.52 -4.52 2.60
N ASN A 176 8.47 -3.19 2.49
CA ASN A 176 7.65 -2.32 3.35
C ASN A 176 6.18 -2.29 2.92
N GLY A 177 5.90 -2.66 1.66
CA GLY A 177 4.54 -2.95 1.22
C GLY A 177 3.71 -1.82 0.74
N LEU A 178 4.37 -0.70 0.44
CA LEU A 178 3.76 0.40 -0.26
C LEU A 178 4.10 0.28 -1.74
N PRO A 179 3.14 -0.09 -2.59
CA PRO A 179 3.33 -0.01 -4.03
C PRO A 179 3.56 1.47 -4.36
N SER A 180 4.81 1.84 -4.60
CA SER A 180 5.14 3.22 -4.95
C SER A 180 4.79 3.48 -6.41
N GLY A 181 4.04 4.56 -6.63
CA GLY A 181 3.76 5.11 -7.94
C GLY A 181 2.31 4.95 -8.41
N SER A 182 1.95 5.72 -9.43
CA SER A 182 0.60 5.79 -9.97
C SER A 182 0.27 4.57 -10.85
N ILE A 183 -0.79 3.83 -10.57
CA ILE A 183 -1.27 2.76 -11.46
C ILE A 183 -2.02 3.38 -12.64
N GLN A 184 -1.77 2.89 -13.84
CA GLN A 184 -2.55 3.24 -15.03
C GLN A 184 -3.80 2.36 -15.15
N VAL A 185 -4.86 2.83 -15.83
CA VAL A 185 -6.12 2.08 -16.01
C VAL A 185 -5.93 0.69 -16.65
N THR A 186 -4.85 0.51 -17.41
CA THR A 186 -4.50 -0.75 -18.08
C THR A 186 -3.68 -1.71 -17.21
N GLU A 187 -3.35 -1.33 -15.99
CA GLU A 187 -2.44 -2.06 -15.12
C GLU A 187 -3.13 -2.52 -13.84
N SER A 188 -2.55 -3.53 -13.21
CA SER A 188 -2.95 -4.04 -11.91
C SER A 188 -1.71 -4.38 -11.10
N PHE A 189 -1.82 -4.28 -9.78
CA PHE A 189 -0.75 -4.69 -8.89
C PHE A 189 -0.50 -6.19 -9.01
N ALA A 190 0.77 -6.56 -9.11
CA ALA A 190 1.18 -7.94 -8.95
C ALA A 190 0.89 -8.39 -7.50
N VAL A 191 0.43 -9.63 -7.33
CA VAL A 191 0.11 -10.21 -6.01
C VAL A 191 1.25 -10.04 -5.00
N GLY A 192 2.51 -10.14 -5.46
CA GLY A 192 3.67 -9.98 -4.60
C GLY A 192 3.78 -8.62 -3.90
N SER A 193 3.14 -7.55 -4.42
CA SER A 193 3.35 -6.18 -3.93
C SER A 193 2.65 -5.95 -2.61
N TRP A 194 1.61 -6.73 -2.32
CA TRP A 194 0.90 -6.75 -1.06
C TRP A 194 1.10 -8.06 -0.30
N ALA A 195 1.49 -9.15 -0.96
CA ALA A 195 1.75 -10.43 -0.28
C ALA A 195 3.09 -10.43 0.48
N ALA A 196 4.17 -9.91 -0.13
CA ALA A 196 5.48 -9.83 0.53
C ALA A 196 5.47 -9.01 1.84
N PRO A 197 4.97 -7.76 1.86
CA PRO A 197 4.85 -7.02 3.10
C PRO A 197 3.85 -7.61 4.10
N GLY A 198 2.78 -8.23 3.60
CA GLY A 198 1.82 -8.93 4.46
C GLY A 198 2.50 -10.10 5.18
N LEU A 199 3.30 -10.88 4.47
CA LEU A 199 4.08 -11.96 5.06
C LEU A 199 5.08 -11.44 6.10
N LEU A 200 5.80 -10.36 5.79
CA LEU A 200 6.72 -9.73 6.73
C LEU A 200 5.99 -9.22 7.98
N ALA A 201 4.85 -8.55 7.82
CA ALA A 201 4.03 -8.06 8.92
C ALA A 201 3.51 -9.21 9.80
N LEU A 202 3.07 -10.33 9.22
CA LEU A 202 2.74 -11.56 9.96
C LEU A 202 3.94 -12.07 10.75
N GLY A 203 5.12 -12.11 10.13
CA GLY A 203 6.36 -12.54 10.78
C GLY A 203 6.74 -11.67 11.98
N LEU A 204 6.59 -10.35 11.86
CA LEU A 204 6.81 -9.40 12.96
C LEU A 204 5.80 -9.63 14.10
N ILE A 205 4.52 -9.83 13.80
CA ILE A 205 3.50 -10.15 14.81
C ILE A 205 3.84 -11.48 15.49
N ALA A 206 4.08 -12.54 14.72
CA ALA A 206 4.45 -13.85 15.26
C ALA A 206 5.73 -13.78 16.11
N GLY A 207 6.74 -13.05 15.65
CA GLY A 207 8.00 -12.84 16.37
C GLY A 207 7.79 -12.11 17.69
N THR A 208 6.97 -11.05 17.71
CA THR A 208 6.63 -10.35 18.96
C THR A 208 5.85 -11.22 19.93
N MET A 209 4.91 -12.04 19.44
CA MET A 209 4.18 -13.01 20.26
C MET A 209 5.11 -14.08 20.83
N ALA A 210 6.04 -14.62 20.02
CA ALA A 210 7.04 -15.57 20.46
C ALA A 210 7.98 -14.99 21.53
N ALA A 211 8.39 -13.73 21.38
CA ALA A 211 9.25 -13.03 22.33
C ALA A 211 8.62 -12.90 23.74
N VAL A 212 7.28 -12.87 23.82
CA VAL A 212 6.54 -12.76 25.10
C VAL A 212 5.84 -14.05 25.51
N ALA A 213 6.00 -15.14 24.74
CA ALA A 213 5.26 -16.38 24.95
C ALA A 213 5.60 -17.02 26.30
N PRO A 214 4.60 -17.28 27.16
CA PRO A 214 4.83 -17.90 28.47
C PRO A 214 5.27 -19.36 28.34
N ALA A 215 4.87 -20.06 27.28
CA ALA A 215 5.21 -21.44 27.01
C ALA A 215 6.72 -21.65 26.73
N LEU A 216 7.37 -20.65 26.13
CA LEU A 216 8.81 -20.66 25.91
C LEU A 216 9.49 -20.20 27.22
N ARG A 217 9.97 -21.15 28.02
CA ARG A 217 10.66 -20.86 29.29
C ARG A 217 12.12 -20.50 28.99
N GLY A 218 12.51 -19.26 29.32
CA GLY A 218 13.89 -18.79 29.18
C GLY A 218 14.13 -17.92 27.94
N VAL A 219 14.95 -16.88 28.12
CA VAL A 219 15.35 -15.95 27.04
C VAL A 219 16.06 -16.70 25.91
N ALA A 220 16.82 -17.75 26.25
CA ALA A 220 17.53 -18.60 25.31
C ALA A 220 16.64 -19.31 24.28
N LEU A 221 15.35 -19.52 24.55
CA LEU A 221 14.41 -20.10 23.58
C LEU A 221 13.55 -19.04 22.90
N ARG A 222 13.20 -17.96 23.61
CA ARG A 222 12.36 -16.87 23.07
C ARG A 222 13.05 -16.07 22.00
N ALA A 223 14.30 -15.69 22.22
CA ALA A 223 15.07 -14.90 21.27
C ALA A 223 15.25 -15.61 19.92
N PRO A 224 15.72 -16.87 19.83
CA PRO A 224 15.83 -17.55 18.55
C PRO A 224 14.48 -17.87 17.93
N ALA A 225 13.43 -18.16 18.70
CA ALA A 225 12.09 -18.37 18.14
C ALA A 225 11.54 -17.09 17.50
N ALA A 226 11.66 -15.95 18.19
CA ALA A 226 11.25 -14.65 17.67
C ALA A 226 12.06 -14.26 16.43
N ALA A 227 13.39 -14.40 16.50
CA ALA A 227 14.28 -14.14 15.37
C ALA A 227 13.98 -15.07 14.18
N GLY A 228 13.72 -16.35 14.44
CA GLY A 228 13.36 -17.34 13.43
C GLY A 228 12.05 -16.99 12.70
N CYS A 229 11.01 -16.58 13.43
CA CYS A 229 9.75 -16.12 12.81
C CYS A 229 9.96 -14.91 11.89
N VAL A 230 10.71 -13.92 12.35
CA VAL A 230 10.98 -12.71 11.55
C VAL A 230 11.87 -13.03 10.35
N ALA A 231 12.93 -13.81 10.54
CA ALA A 231 13.85 -14.21 9.48
C ALA A 231 13.15 -15.05 8.41
N ALA A 232 12.35 -16.04 8.80
CA ALA A 232 11.60 -16.87 7.86
C ALA A 232 10.62 -16.04 7.02
N ALA A 233 9.90 -15.10 7.65
CA ALA A 233 8.99 -14.21 6.96
C ALA A 233 9.73 -13.21 6.04
N ALA A 234 10.86 -12.67 6.49
CA ALA A 234 11.69 -11.76 5.69
C ALA A 234 12.30 -12.46 4.47
N LEU A 235 12.83 -13.67 4.63
CA LEU A 235 13.35 -14.49 3.54
C LEU A 235 12.24 -14.90 2.56
N GLY A 236 11.06 -15.29 3.08
CA GLY A 236 9.90 -15.58 2.24
C GLY A 236 9.40 -14.36 1.48
N ALA A 237 9.31 -13.20 2.14
CA ALA A 237 8.94 -11.94 1.50
C ALA A 237 9.96 -11.54 0.43
N TYR A 238 11.25 -11.67 0.72
CA TYR A 238 12.33 -11.43 -0.23
C TYR A 238 12.22 -12.37 -1.44
N ALA A 239 12.01 -13.66 -1.23
CA ALA A 239 11.86 -14.63 -2.31
C ALA A 239 10.69 -14.32 -3.26
N ILE A 240 9.61 -13.71 -2.76
CA ILE A 240 8.47 -13.27 -3.59
C ILE A 240 8.85 -12.14 -4.55
N VAL A 241 9.77 -11.27 -4.14
CA VAL A 241 10.14 -10.04 -4.87
C VAL A 241 11.57 -10.04 -5.41
N ALA A 242 12.32 -11.13 -5.25
CA ALA A 242 13.74 -11.21 -5.60
C ALA A 242 13.99 -10.93 -7.09
N ASP A 243 13.07 -11.38 -7.96
CA ASP A 243 13.16 -11.21 -9.41
C ASP A 243 12.50 -9.91 -9.91
N TRP A 244 12.15 -8.98 -9.00
CA TRP A 244 11.39 -7.79 -9.38
C TRP A 244 12.30 -6.62 -9.78
N GLU A 245 12.06 -6.10 -10.98
CA GLU A 245 12.62 -4.83 -11.44
C GLU A 245 11.88 -3.62 -10.81
N TYR A 246 12.19 -2.41 -11.28
CA TYR A 246 11.71 -1.14 -10.72
C TYR A 246 10.17 -0.93 -10.75
N HIS A 247 9.44 -1.65 -11.63
CA HIS A 247 7.99 -1.52 -11.81
C HIS A 247 7.29 -2.88 -12.07
N PRO A 248 6.96 -3.66 -11.03
CA PRO A 248 6.28 -4.95 -11.12
C PRO A 248 4.79 -4.75 -11.40
N ARG A 249 4.46 -4.20 -12.57
CA ARG A 249 3.10 -3.97 -13.03
C ARG A 249 2.66 -5.13 -13.90
N ARG A 250 1.52 -5.74 -13.58
CA ARG A 250 0.90 -6.71 -14.47
C ARG A 250 -0.13 -6.00 -15.32
N CYS A 251 -0.06 -6.22 -16.61
CA CYS A 251 -1.08 -5.71 -17.51
C CYS A 251 -2.39 -6.43 -17.26
N ARG A 252 -3.44 -5.63 -17.08
CA ARG A 252 -4.79 -6.16 -16.98
C ARG A 252 -5.13 -6.80 -18.32
N ALA A 253 -5.68 -8.01 -18.29
CA ALA A 253 -6.24 -8.64 -19.49
C ALA A 253 -7.25 -7.65 -20.10
N PRO A 254 -7.23 -7.43 -21.43
CA PRO A 254 -8.13 -6.47 -22.05
C PRO A 254 -9.57 -6.81 -21.67
N SER A 255 -10.27 -5.84 -21.06
CA SER A 255 -11.71 -5.91 -20.86
C SER A 255 -12.39 -6.12 -22.23
N PRO A 256 -13.51 -6.86 -22.28
CA PRO A 256 -14.19 -7.15 -23.55
C PRO A 256 -14.54 -5.86 -24.30
N PRO A 257 -14.59 -5.91 -25.63
CA PRO A 257 -14.78 -4.73 -26.47
C PRO A 257 -16.08 -4.02 -26.12
N CYS A 258 -16.05 -2.69 -26.27
CA CYS A 258 -17.14 -1.75 -26.05
C CYS A 258 -18.53 -2.38 -26.24
N ALA A 259 -19.43 -2.17 -25.26
CA ALA A 259 -20.84 -2.48 -25.41
C ALA A 259 -21.34 -1.91 -26.74
N ARG A 260 -21.97 -2.76 -27.57
CA ARG A 260 -22.56 -2.38 -28.86
C ARG A 260 -23.72 -1.40 -28.63
N GLY A 261 -23.40 -0.13 -28.43
CA GLY A 261 -24.31 0.99 -28.64
C GLY A 261 -24.19 1.50 -30.08
N ARG A 262 -25.26 2.06 -30.65
CA ARG A 262 -25.35 2.56 -32.05
C ARG A 262 -24.41 3.73 -32.40
N HIS A 263 -23.58 4.20 -31.47
CA HIS A 263 -22.52 5.16 -31.71
C HIS A 263 -21.22 4.64 -31.09
N PRO A 264 -20.10 4.57 -31.83
CA PRO A 264 -18.85 4.06 -31.27
C PRO A 264 -18.18 5.13 -30.39
N PRO A 265 -18.01 4.95 -29.07
CA PRO A 265 -16.99 5.70 -28.36
C PRO A 265 -15.64 5.14 -28.79
N SER A 266 -14.99 5.79 -29.76
CA SER A 266 -13.62 5.49 -30.14
C SER A 266 -12.68 6.01 -29.06
N VAL A 267 -12.32 5.17 -28.10
CA VAL A 267 -11.19 5.48 -27.21
C VAL A 267 -9.90 5.24 -28.00
N CYS A 268 -9.23 6.32 -28.39
CA CYS A 268 -7.91 6.26 -29.02
C CYS A 268 -6.91 5.68 -28.02
N ARG A 269 -6.44 4.45 -28.29
CA ARG A 269 -5.30 3.86 -27.59
C ARG A 269 -4.02 4.33 -28.30
N PRO A 270 -3.02 4.90 -27.59
CA PRO A 270 -1.72 5.18 -28.19
C PRO A 270 -1.14 3.89 -28.77
N SER A 271 -0.60 3.93 -29.99
CA SER A 271 0.12 2.78 -30.59
C SER A 271 1.37 2.38 -29.80
N SER A 272 1.83 3.26 -28.90
CA SER A 272 2.87 3.01 -27.90
C SER A 272 2.40 2.19 -26.70
N ALA A 273 1.11 1.86 -26.59
CA ALA A 273 0.62 0.81 -25.70
C ALA A 273 1.07 -0.56 -26.26
N ARG A 274 2.39 -0.79 -26.17
CA ARG A 274 3.03 -2.06 -26.46
C ARG A 274 2.20 -3.14 -25.79
N ARG A 275 1.98 -4.24 -26.52
CA ARG A 275 1.70 -5.53 -25.88
C ARG A 275 2.68 -5.64 -24.74
N CYS A 276 2.16 -5.83 -23.53
CA CYS A 276 3.00 -6.04 -22.39
C CYS A 276 3.90 -7.24 -22.72
N PRO A 277 5.22 -7.06 -22.69
CA PRO A 277 6.11 -8.17 -22.95
C PRO A 277 5.74 -9.26 -21.93
N ALA A 278 5.56 -10.48 -22.42
CA ALA A 278 5.61 -11.63 -21.52
C ALA A 278 6.94 -11.55 -20.75
N PRO A 279 6.97 -11.92 -19.45
CA PRO A 279 8.21 -11.88 -18.69
C PRO A 279 9.31 -12.63 -19.46
N GLY A 280 10.41 -11.95 -19.79
CA GLY A 280 11.61 -12.54 -20.38
C GLY A 280 11.85 -12.44 -21.91
N ARG A 281 11.18 -11.56 -22.68
CA ARG A 281 11.53 -11.36 -24.12
C ARG A 281 11.81 -9.89 -24.52
N PRO A 282 12.92 -9.61 -25.25
CA PRO A 282 13.21 -8.27 -25.75
C PRO A 282 12.24 -7.85 -26.87
N PRO A 283 11.92 -6.54 -26.99
CA PRO A 283 10.91 -6.06 -27.93
C PRO A 283 11.42 -5.97 -29.38
N THR A 284 10.85 -6.76 -30.29
CA THR A 284 11.03 -6.58 -31.73
C THR A 284 10.07 -5.52 -32.28
N ARG A 285 10.60 -4.53 -33.00
CA ARG A 285 9.86 -3.43 -33.61
C ARG A 285 9.14 -3.91 -34.88
N SER A 286 7.82 -3.96 -34.89
CA SER A 286 7.05 -3.92 -36.14
C SER A 286 5.68 -3.25 -35.94
N CYS A 287 5.36 -2.29 -36.81
CA CYS A 287 4.06 -1.64 -36.86
C CYS A 287 3.18 -2.37 -37.90
N ARG A 288 1.90 -2.62 -37.59
CA ARG A 288 0.89 -2.99 -38.60
C ARG A 288 -0.39 -2.19 -38.37
N CYS A 289 -0.84 -1.51 -39.42
CA CYS A 289 -2.19 -0.97 -39.50
C CYS A 289 -3.15 -2.11 -39.90
N TRP A 290 -4.31 -2.21 -39.24
CA TRP A 290 -5.39 -3.11 -39.65
C TRP A 290 -6.46 -2.30 -40.40
N PRO A 291 -6.88 -2.73 -41.61
CA PRO A 291 -7.95 -2.05 -42.34
C PRO A 291 -9.33 -2.35 -41.72
N ARG A 292 -10.26 -1.40 -41.93
CA ARG A 292 -11.67 -1.52 -41.53
C ARG A 292 -12.35 -2.69 -42.25
N PRO A 293 -13.24 -3.46 -41.59
CA PRO A 293 -14.11 -4.38 -42.30
C PRO A 293 -15.13 -3.57 -43.13
N GLY A 294 -15.11 -3.75 -44.45
CA GLY A 294 -16.03 -3.11 -45.40
C GLY A 294 -15.41 -2.10 -46.37
N SER A 295 -14.11 -1.79 -46.28
CA SER A 295 -13.44 -1.03 -47.35
C SER A 295 -12.93 -2.00 -48.43
N PRO A 296 -13.19 -1.76 -49.73
CA PRO A 296 -12.63 -2.58 -50.80
C PRO A 296 -11.11 -2.56 -50.72
N SER A 297 -10.52 -3.74 -50.70
CA SER A 297 -9.08 -3.95 -50.60
C SER A 297 -8.36 -3.34 -51.80
N ARG A 298 -7.76 -2.15 -51.64
CA ARG A 298 -6.63 -1.75 -52.49
C ARG A 298 -5.38 -2.44 -51.96
N SER A 299 -4.98 -3.51 -52.64
CA SER A 299 -3.66 -4.11 -52.51
C SER A 299 -2.61 -3.06 -52.93
N GLY A 300 -1.60 -2.86 -52.08
CA GLY A 300 -0.41 -2.07 -52.44
C GLY A 300 -0.41 -0.64 -51.90
N SER A 301 -0.10 -0.48 -50.61
CA SER A 301 0.70 0.68 -50.18
C SER A 301 1.59 0.26 -49.01
N SER A 302 2.88 0.11 -49.31
CA SER A 302 3.94 0.01 -48.33
C SER A 302 4.06 1.34 -47.58
N CYS A 303 3.92 1.32 -46.26
CA CYS A 303 4.27 2.47 -45.42
C CYS A 303 5.80 2.59 -45.38
N SER A 304 6.34 3.54 -46.14
CA SER A 304 7.77 3.88 -46.11
C SER A 304 8.10 4.65 -44.82
N PRO A 305 9.19 4.33 -44.10
CA PRO A 305 9.57 4.97 -42.86
C PRO A 305 10.36 6.25 -43.16
N SER A 306 9.67 7.30 -43.60
CA SER A 306 10.27 8.65 -43.61
C SER A 306 9.24 9.64 -43.08
N GLY A 307 9.56 10.23 -41.94
CA GLY A 307 8.66 11.14 -41.24
C GLY A 307 8.34 12.36 -42.09
N ARG A 308 7.08 12.47 -42.54
CA ARG A 308 6.46 13.72 -42.97
C ARG A 308 4.98 13.72 -42.56
N ARG A 309 4.60 14.87 -41.99
CA ARG A 309 3.30 15.37 -41.51
C ARG A 309 2.06 14.67 -42.06
N CYS A 310 1.08 14.42 -41.20
CA CYS A 310 -0.30 14.15 -41.62
C CYS A 310 -0.84 15.36 -42.41
N PRO A 311 -1.47 15.18 -43.58
CA PRO A 311 -2.12 16.26 -44.30
C PRO A 311 -3.36 16.73 -43.54
N GLN A 312 -3.47 18.04 -43.32
CA GLN A 312 -4.71 18.68 -42.94
C GLN A 312 -5.67 18.61 -44.13
N THR A 313 -6.90 18.17 -43.87
CA THR A 313 -8.01 18.16 -44.82
C THR A 313 -8.35 19.59 -45.27
N PRO A 314 -8.54 19.85 -46.58
CA PRO A 314 -8.92 21.17 -47.08
C PRO A 314 -10.36 21.52 -46.71
N GLY A 315 -10.57 22.80 -46.41
CA GLY A 315 -11.80 23.36 -45.89
C GLY A 315 -12.97 23.36 -46.89
N SER A 316 -14.17 23.24 -46.32
CA SER A 316 -15.45 23.49 -46.96
C SER A 316 -15.68 25.00 -47.11
N SER A 317 -15.60 25.50 -48.34
CA SER A 317 -16.05 26.85 -48.72
C SER A 317 -17.57 26.85 -48.93
N THR A 318 -18.26 27.71 -48.18
CA THR A 318 -19.68 28.05 -48.36
C THR A 318 -19.77 29.33 -49.21
N PRO A 319 -20.65 29.42 -50.24
CA PRO A 319 -20.86 30.68 -50.96
C PRO A 319 -21.96 31.53 -50.29
N THR A 320 -21.70 32.83 -50.18
CA THR A 320 -22.64 33.88 -49.77
C THR A 320 -23.39 34.40 -51.01
N PRO A 321 -24.72 34.61 -50.96
CA PRO A 321 -25.45 35.30 -52.02
C PRO A 321 -25.52 36.82 -51.75
N THR A 322 -25.35 37.61 -52.81
CA THR A 322 -25.79 39.01 -52.92
C THR A 322 -27.15 39.08 -53.59
#